data_AF-A0A2H0WF53-F1
#
_entry.id   AF-A0A2H0WF53-F1
#
_cell.length_a   1.000
_cell.length_b   1.000
_cell.length_c   1.000
_cell.angle_alpha   90.00
_cell.angle_beta   90.00
_cell.angle_gamma   90.00
#
_symmetry.space_group_name_H-M   'P 1'
#
loop_
_entity.id
_entity.type
_entity.pdbx_description
1 polymer ?
#
loop_
_entity_poly.entity_id
_entity_poly.type
_entity_poly.pdbx_seq_one_letter_code
_entity_poly.pdbx_strand_id
1 'polypeptide(L)'
;MSNIVDLEKLFHRSKDRIRDLGEVFTPDSYVEEMLNLLAKDKRGLWSDEEIAFFEPCSGHGNIVLPIYKRRLEGIFKKVVSQGKQSEAAWYAVANALNTLWAIDIDAKNIENCRSRILSATLDFLKSKLDVKSDYSLISKKKVFFAHLLSAIKWHIDENETLSALSRPETARARANLTKSGAKWCSQNGHQSLDFDLTWANFYQSCEASKTIPLEYERSIRFIESIISGKLRGFEDFEFAKAVIQINKPQDTTRKPSRSLSVGA
;
A
#
# COMPACT_ATOMS: atom_id res chain seq x y z
N MET A 1 24.51 12.55 -3.61
CA MET A 1 24.29 11.45 -4.58
C MET A 1 22.87 10.94 -4.36
N SER A 2 21.99 11.21 -5.31
CA SER A 2 20.60 10.76 -5.30
C SER A 2 20.56 9.25 -5.44
N ASN A 3 20.28 8.53 -4.35
CA ASN A 3 19.98 7.12 -4.41
C ASN A 3 18.57 6.98 -5.00
N ILE A 4 18.55 6.88 -6.32
CA ILE A 4 17.38 6.52 -7.12
C ILE A 4 16.83 5.22 -6.54
N VAL A 5 15.56 5.21 -6.13
CA VAL A 5 14.84 3.96 -5.89
C VAL A 5 14.92 3.20 -7.19
N ASP A 6 15.61 2.06 -7.18
CA ASP A 6 15.81 1.23 -8.35
C ASP A 6 14.46 0.62 -8.75
N LEU A 7 13.72 1.35 -9.57
CA LEU A 7 12.42 0.95 -10.06
C LEU A 7 12.51 -0.37 -10.85
N GLU A 8 13.65 -0.70 -11.47
CA GLU A 8 13.81 -2.00 -12.15
C GLU A 8 13.69 -3.18 -11.18
N LYS A 9 14.06 -3.02 -9.90
CA LYS A 9 13.81 -4.04 -8.88
C LYS A 9 12.33 -4.20 -8.49
N LEU A 10 11.51 -3.15 -8.70
CA LEU A 10 10.06 -3.19 -8.51
C LEU A 10 9.32 -3.75 -9.75
N PHE A 11 9.99 -3.80 -10.90
CA PHE A 11 9.50 -4.42 -12.12
C PHE A 11 10.23 -5.74 -12.33
N HIS A 12 9.89 -6.77 -11.55
CA HIS A 12 10.50 -8.09 -11.64
C HIS A 12 10.07 -8.83 -12.93
N ARG A 13 10.56 -8.34 -14.08
CA ARG A 13 10.32 -8.90 -15.41
C ARG A 13 11.37 -9.97 -15.69
N SER A 14 10.94 -11.21 -15.86
CA SER A 14 11.85 -12.29 -16.29
C SER A 14 11.14 -13.24 -17.24
N LYS A 15 11.90 -13.80 -18.19
CA LYS A 15 11.40 -14.83 -19.10
C LYS A 15 10.92 -16.07 -18.35
N ASP A 16 11.57 -16.40 -17.23
CA ASP A 16 11.17 -17.51 -16.37
C ASP A 16 9.79 -17.28 -15.76
N ARG A 17 9.48 -16.08 -15.24
CA ARG A 17 8.13 -15.78 -14.74
C ARG A 17 7.06 -15.81 -15.82
N ILE A 18 7.35 -15.34 -17.03
CA ILE A 18 6.40 -15.45 -18.15
C ILE A 18 6.13 -16.93 -18.46
N ARG A 19 7.18 -17.76 -18.53
CA ARG A 19 7.07 -19.19 -18.83
C ARG A 19 6.38 -19.98 -17.72
N ASP A 20 6.77 -19.73 -16.47
CA ASP A 20 6.45 -20.59 -15.33
C ASP A 20 5.20 -20.12 -14.57
N LEU A 21 4.91 -18.82 -14.59
CA LEU A 21 3.77 -18.21 -13.89
C LEU A 21 2.71 -17.65 -14.87
N GLY A 22 3.00 -17.58 -16.17
CA GLY A 22 2.11 -16.94 -17.13
C GLY A 22 2.02 -15.43 -16.93
N GLU A 23 3.07 -14.79 -16.41
CA GLU A 23 3.09 -13.35 -16.11
C GLU A 23 2.78 -12.52 -17.36
N VAL A 24 1.79 -11.61 -17.24
CA VAL A 24 1.38 -10.68 -18.30
C VAL A 24 1.72 -9.25 -17.89
N PHE A 25 2.32 -8.50 -18.83
CA PHE A 25 2.63 -7.09 -18.63
C PHE A 25 1.63 -6.22 -19.39
N THR A 26 0.67 -5.64 -18.67
CA THR A 26 -0.24 -4.64 -19.22
C THR A 26 0.49 -3.32 -19.39
N PRO A 27 0.63 -2.78 -20.62
CA PRO A 27 1.22 -1.46 -20.84
C PRO A 27 0.41 -0.35 -20.17
N ASP A 28 1.11 0.65 -19.62
CA ASP A 28 0.48 1.78 -18.91
C ASP A 28 -0.56 2.51 -19.79
N SER A 29 -0.30 2.65 -21.10
CA SER A 29 -1.25 3.28 -22.03
C SER A 29 -2.60 2.56 -22.07
N TYR A 30 -2.59 1.23 -22.07
CA TYR A 30 -3.83 0.44 -22.05
C TYR A 30 -4.54 0.52 -20.71
N VAL A 31 -3.80 0.57 -19.58
CA VAL A 31 -4.42 0.80 -18.27
C VAL A 31 -5.13 2.16 -18.25
N GLU A 32 -4.48 3.21 -18.74
CA GLU A 32 -5.07 4.54 -18.79
C GLU A 32 -6.34 4.58 -19.67
N GLU A 33 -6.30 3.96 -20.85
CA GLU A 33 -7.46 3.82 -21.74
C GLU A 33 -8.61 3.08 -21.06
N MET A 34 -8.35 1.92 -20.44
CA MET A 34 -9.35 1.13 -19.72
C MET A 34 -10.02 1.93 -18.61
N LEU A 35 -9.23 2.61 -17.78
CA LEU A 35 -9.77 3.39 -16.67
C LEU A 35 -10.49 4.67 -17.15
N ASN A 36 -10.15 5.20 -18.32
CA ASN A 36 -10.88 6.32 -18.92
C ASN A 36 -12.27 5.90 -19.42
N LEU A 37 -12.43 4.66 -19.90
CA LEU A 37 -13.74 4.11 -20.24
C LEU A 37 -14.67 4.05 -19.01
N LEU A 38 -14.13 3.65 -17.85
CA LEU A 38 -14.90 3.58 -16.60
C LEU A 38 -15.41 4.96 -16.15
N ALA A 39 -14.66 6.02 -16.42
CA ALA A 39 -14.98 7.38 -15.98
C ALA A 39 -15.92 8.14 -16.91
N LYS A 40 -16.10 7.67 -18.17
CA LYS A 40 -16.79 8.41 -19.24
C LYS A 40 -18.20 8.86 -18.86
N ASP A 41 -18.95 8.02 -18.15
CA ASP A 41 -20.36 8.27 -17.82
C ASP A 41 -20.62 8.35 -16.31
N LYS A 42 -19.56 8.38 -15.48
CA LYS A 42 -19.66 8.36 -14.01
C LYS A 42 -19.00 9.58 -13.39
N ARG A 43 -19.74 10.68 -13.31
CA ARG A 43 -19.26 11.91 -12.65
C ARG A 43 -18.95 11.61 -11.18
N GLY A 44 -17.76 11.97 -10.74
CA GLY A 44 -17.36 11.80 -9.34
C GLY A 44 -16.91 10.39 -8.96
N LEU A 45 -16.81 9.43 -9.90
CA LEU A 45 -16.38 8.04 -9.67
C LEU A 45 -15.17 7.93 -8.74
N TRP A 46 -14.14 8.75 -8.99
CA TRP A 46 -12.88 8.69 -8.24
C TRP A 46 -12.96 9.33 -6.84
N SER A 47 -14.00 10.12 -6.56
CA SER A 47 -14.21 10.83 -5.29
C SER A 47 -15.36 10.26 -4.45
N ASP A 48 -16.08 9.28 -4.99
CA ASP A 48 -17.13 8.57 -4.30
C ASP A 48 -16.52 7.53 -3.35
N GLU A 49 -16.97 7.52 -2.11
CA GLU A 49 -16.42 6.69 -1.02
C GLU A 49 -17.28 5.45 -0.79
N GLU A 50 -18.50 5.42 -1.34
CA GLU A 50 -19.38 4.26 -1.33
C GLU A 50 -18.98 3.23 -2.42
N ILE A 51 -18.06 3.61 -3.32
CA ILE A 51 -17.57 2.74 -4.38
C ILE A 51 -16.27 2.06 -3.93
N ALA A 52 -16.29 0.73 -3.87
CA ALA A 52 -15.11 -0.09 -3.75
C ALA A 52 -14.57 -0.47 -5.15
N PHE A 53 -13.25 -0.44 -5.30
CA PHE A 53 -12.56 -0.99 -6.47
C PHE A 53 -11.87 -2.27 -6.05
N PHE A 54 -11.97 -3.29 -6.89
CA PHE A 54 -11.37 -4.59 -6.63
C PHE A 54 -10.61 -5.07 -7.86
N GLU A 55 -9.35 -5.44 -7.66
CA GLU A 55 -8.54 -6.09 -8.69
C GLU A 55 -8.20 -7.55 -8.31
N PRO A 56 -8.78 -8.54 -9.00
CA PRO A 56 -8.69 -9.95 -8.62
C PRO A 56 -7.37 -10.65 -8.99
N CYS A 57 -6.58 -10.08 -9.88
CA CYS A 57 -5.29 -10.63 -10.35
C CYS A 57 -4.30 -9.47 -10.51
N SER A 58 -3.99 -8.83 -9.38
CA SER A 58 -3.37 -7.51 -9.36
C SER A 58 -1.96 -7.46 -9.93
N GLY A 59 -1.30 -8.61 -10.05
CA GLY A 59 0.11 -8.69 -10.37
C GLY A 59 0.91 -7.77 -9.45
N HIS A 60 1.91 -7.09 -10.00
CA HIS A 60 2.65 -6.07 -9.27
C HIS A 60 1.93 -4.70 -9.22
N GLY A 61 0.60 -4.65 -9.35
CA GLY A 61 -0.22 -3.45 -9.16
C GLY A 61 -0.28 -2.48 -10.34
N ASN A 62 -0.24 -2.98 -11.58
CA ASN A 62 -0.31 -2.11 -12.78
C ASN A 62 -1.64 -1.38 -12.93
N ILE A 63 -2.75 -2.02 -12.56
CA ILE A 63 -4.10 -1.41 -12.58
C ILE A 63 -4.43 -0.78 -11.22
N VAL A 64 -4.02 -1.45 -10.13
CA VAL A 64 -4.25 -1.00 -8.74
C VAL A 64 -3.67 0.40 -8.49
N LEU A 65 -2.44 0.65 -8.94
CA LEU A 65 -1.75 1.92 -8.67
C LEU A 65 -2.42 3.13 -9.37
N PRO A 66 -2.75 3.10 -10.67
CA PRO A 66 -3.51 4.18 -11.31
C PRO A 66 -4.90 4.39 -10.71
N ILE A 67 -5.64 3.33 -10.35
CA ILE A 67 -6.90 3.47 -9.60
C ILE A 67 -6.66 4.25 -8.31
N TYR A 68 -5.70 3.81 -7.49
CA TYR A 68 -5.39 4.46 -6.22
C TYR A 68 -5.03 5.94 -6.39
N LYS A 69 -4.15 6.28 -7.33
CA LYS A 69 -3.74 7.67 -7.61
C LYS A 69 -4.91 8.57 -8.04
N ARG A 70 -5.78 8.06 -8.92
CA ARG A 70 -6.98 8.81 -9.35
C ARG A 70 -7.93 9.05 -8.19
N ARG A 71 -8.09 8.06 -7.29
CA ARG A 71 -8.89 8.20 -6.07
C ARG A 71 -8.31 9.20 -5.09
N LEU A 72 -7.00 9.15 -4.83
CA LEU A 72 -6.32 10.13 -3.99
C LEU A 72 -6.62 11.57 -4.45
N GLU A 73 -6.44 11.85 -5.74
CA GLU A 73 -6.70 13.19 -6.29
C GLU A 73 -8.20 13.55 -6.30
N GLY A 74 -9.08 12.60 -6.61
CA GLY A 74 -10.53 12.81 -6.60
C GLY A 74 -11.06 13.17 -5.22
N ILE A 75 -10.76 12.34 -4.22
CA ILE A 75 -11.19 12.55 -2.83
C ILE A 75 -10.56 13.82 -2.26
N PHE A 76 -9.26 14.05 -2.51
CA PHE A 76 -8.58 15.28 -2.07
C PHE A 76 -9.30 16.53 -2.57
N LYS A 77 -9.57 16.63 -3.88
CA LYS A 77 -10.25 17.79 -4.48
C LYS A 77 -11.66 17.99 -3.91
N LYS A 78 -12.40 16.89 -3.68
CA LYS A 78 -13.71 16.93 -3.01
C LYS A 78 -13.59 17.57 -1.62
N VAL A 79 -12.67 17.11 -0.78
CA VAL A 79 -12.51 17.62 0.60
C VAL A 79 -11.98 19.06 0.65
N VAL A 80 -11.04 19.39 -0.25
CA VAL A 80 -10.55 20.77 -0.48
C VAL A 80 -11.73 21.70 -0.79
N SER A 81 -12.63 21.29 -1.69
CA SER A 81 -13.80 22.10 -2.07
C SER A 81 -14.80 22.32 -0.92
N GLN A 82 -14.76 21.47 0.11
CA GLN A 82 -15.56 21.59 1.33
C GLN A 82 -14.88 22.44 2.41
N GLY A 83 -13.73 23.06 2.12
CA GLY A 83 -13.02 23.95 3.04
C GLY A 83 -12.11 23.24 4.06
N LYS A 84 -11.93 21.92 3.98
CA LYS A 84 -11.17 21.11 4.95
C LYS A 84 -9.72 20.86 4.52
N GLN A 85 -9.00 21.92 4.14
CA GLN A 85 -7.69 21.82 3.47
C GLN A 85 -6.63 21.07 4.28
N SER A 86 -6.56 21.32 5.58
CA SER A 86 -5.53 20.77 6.49
C SER A 86 -5.64 19.26 6.70
N GLU A 87 -6.83 18.68 6.49
CA GLU A 87 -7.11 17.25 6.66
C GLU A 87 -7.23 16.51 5.32
N ALA A 88 -7.44 17.24 4.22
CA ALA A 88 -7.78 16.68 2.91
C ALA A 88 -6.81 15.59 2.43
N ALA A 89 -5.50 15.78 2.62
CA ALA A 89 -4.51 14.81 2.17
C ALA A 89 -4.57 13.49 2.97
N TRP A 90 -4.71 13.57 4.29
CA TRP A 90 -4.82 12.41 5.17
C TRP A 90 -6.13 11.65 4.93
N TYR A 91 -7.21 12.39 4.79
CA TYR A 91 -8.54 11.85 4.51
C TYR A 91 -8.58 11.15 3.15
N ALA A 92 -7.97 11.73 2.11
CA ALA A 92 -7.88 11.09 0.80
C ALA A 92 -7.12 9.75 0.86
N VAL A 93 -6.01 9.69 1.57
CA VAL A 93 -5.24 8.45 1.76
C VAL A 93 -6.05 7.39 2.48
N ALA A 94 -6.68 7.74 3.60
CA ALA A 94 -7.47 6.81 4.40
C ALA A 94 -8.61 6.22 3.57
N ASN A 95 -9.42 7.06 2.93
CA ASN A 95 -10.59 6.61 2.18
C ASN A 95 -10.22 5.90 0.87
N ALA A 96 -9.22 6.38 0.13
CA ALA A 96 -8.78 5.70 -1.10
C ALA A 96 -8.26 4.28 -0.83
N LEU A 97 -7.62 4.05 0.31
CA LEU A 97 -7.14 2.72 0.70
C LEU A 97 -8.25 1.86 1.31
N ASN A 98 -9.18 2.45 2.08
CA ASN A 98 -10.28 1.72 2.71
C ASN A 98 -11.25 1.09 1.70
N THR A 99 -11.22 1.56 0.47
CA THR A 99 -12.15 1.22 -0.61
C THR A 99 -11.42 0.64 -1.83
N LEU A 100 -10.18 0.19 -1.65
CA LEU A 100 -9.36 -0.42 -2.68
C LEU A 100 -8.95 -1.81 -2.22
N TRP A 101 -9.32 -2.82 -3.01
CA TRP A 101 -9.02 -4.22 -2.76
C TRP A 101 -8.21 -4.77 -3.92
N ALA A 102 -7.22 -5.59 -3.60
CA ALA A 102 -6.41 -6.26 -4.60
C ALA A 102 -5.94 -7.61 -4.08
N ILE A 103 -6.01 -8.64 -4.91
CA ILE A 103 -5.42 -9.93 -4.59
C ILE A 103 -4.57 -10.43 -5.75
N ASP A 104 -3.66 -11.33 -5.45
CA ASP A 104 -2.85 -12.09 -6.39
C ASP A 104 -2.37 -13.35 -5.69
N ILE A 105 -2.20 -14.43 -6.44
CA ILE A 105 -1.74 -15.70 -5.88
C ILE A 105 -0.22 -15.73 -5.66
N ASP A 106 0.54 -14.81 -6.28
CA ASP A 106 1.99 -14.70 -6.07
C ASP A 106 2.31 -13.66 -4.98
N ALA A 107 2.85 -14.14 -3.87
CA ALA A 107 3.32 -13.31 -2.76
C ALA A 107 4.26 -12.16 -3.20
N LYS A 108 5.11 -12.37 -4.22
CA LYS A 108 6.03 -11.33 -4.69
C LYS A 108 5.31 -10.23 -5.45
N ASN A 109 4.26 -10.58 -6.19
CA ASN A 109 3.38 -9.61 -6.84
C ASN A 109 2.69 -8.73 -5.80
N ILE A 110 2.15 -9.35 -4.75
CA ILE A 110 1.55 -8.64 -3.62
C ILE A 110 2.55 -7.73 -2.91
N GLU A 111 3.76 -8.20 -2.62
CA GLU A 111 4.78 -7.36 -1.99
C GLU A 111 5.11 -6.13 -2.84
N ASN A 112 5.31 -6.31 -4.15
CA ASN A 112 5.59 -5.20 -5.07
C ASN A 112 4.40 -4.23 -5.17
N CYS A 113 3.17 -4.75 -5.21
CA CYS A 113 1.95 -3.95 -5.21
C CYS A 113 1.85 -3.09 -3.93
N ARG A 114 2.04 -3.70 -2.76
CA ARG A 114 2.08 -3.02 -1.45
C ARG A 114 3.15 -1.92 -1.41
N SER A 115 4.37 -2.19 -1.89
CA SER A 115 5.44 -1.19 -1.98
C SER A 115 5.05 0.00 -2.87
N ARG A 116 4.49 -0.25 -4.05
CA ARG A 116 4.09 0.80 -5.00
C ARG A 116 2.99 1.69 -4.43
N ILE A 117 2.01 1.09 -3.75
CA ILE A 117 0.93 1.83 -3.07
C ILE A 117 1.50 2.69 -1.96
N LEU A 118 2.34 2.13 -1.08
CA LEU A 118 2.97 2.92 -0.01
C LEU A 118 3.84 4.06 -0.56
N SER A 119 4.62 3.81 -1.63
CA SER A 119 5.44 4.84 -2.26
C SER A 119 4.58 5.99 -2.78
N ALA A 120 3.49 5.67 -3.49
CA ALA A 120 2.56 6.67 -3.98
C ALA A 120 1.86 7.43 -2.85
N THR A 121 1.52 6.77 -1.74
CA THR A 121 0.98 7.42 -0.54
C THR A 121 1.97 8.43 0.03
N LEU A 122 3.24 8.06 0.21
CA LEU A 122 4.27 8.94 0.75
C LEU A 122 4.49 10.15 -0.17
N ASP A 123 4.62 9.91 -1.48
CA ASP A 123 4.84 10.98 -2.46
C ASP A 123 3.64 11.95 -2.52
N PHE A 124 2.43 11.42 -2.50
CA PHE A 124 1.21 12.23 -2.43
C PHE A 124 1.17 13.08 -1.16
N LEU A 125 1.38 12.49 0.02
CA LEU A 125 1.36 13.22 1.29
C LEU A 125 2.47 14.28 1.35
N LYS A 126 3.70 13.94 0.95
CA LYS A 126 4.82 14.89 0.88
C LYS A 126 4.49 16.07 -0.02
N SER A 127 3.92 15.81 -1.19
CA SER A 127 3.51 16.84 -2.15
C SER A 127 2.41 17.75 -1.60
N LYS A 128 1.31 17.19 -1.06
CA LYS A 128 0.17 17.99 -0.60
C LYS A 128 0.43 18.73 0.72
N LEU A 129 1.36 18.26 1.55
CA LEU A 129 1.67 18.83 2.86
C LEU A 129 2.97 19.64 2.90
N ASP A 130 3.67 19.77 1.76
CA ASP A 130 4.99 20.40 1.65
C ASP A 130 6.02 19.83 2.66
N VAL A 131 6.08 18.50 2.75
CA VAL A 131 7.00 17.78 3.64
C VAL A 131 8.10 17.12 2.80
N LYS A 132 9.37 17.35 3.15
CA LYS A 132 10.51 16.91 2.34
C LYS A 132 11.06 15.52 2.69
N SER A 133 10.70 14.93 3.83
CA SER A 133 11.25 13.64 4.27
C SER A 133 10.20 12.72 4.88
N ASP A 134 10.35 11.43 4.61
CA ASP A 134 9.49 10.39 5.18
C ASP A 134 9.60 10.40 6.72
N TYR A 135 10.79 10.64 7.27
CA TYR A 135 10.98 10.76 8.72
C TYR A 135 10.09 11.82 9.35
N SER A 136 10.05 13.04 8.78
CA SER A 136 9.20 14.12 9.31
C SER A 136 7.72 13.77 9.21
N LEU A 137 7.32 13.13 8.12
CA LEU A 137 5.93 12.75 7.88
C LEU A 137 5.46 11.68 8.87
N ILE A 138 6.23 10.59 8.97
CA ILE A 138 5.90 9.41 9.79
C ILE A 138 6.01 9.75 11.28
N SER A 139 7.05 10.48 11.70
CA SER A 139 7.24 10.83 13.11
C SER A 139 6.12 11.68 13.68
N LYS A 140 5.49 12.53 12.85
CA LYS A 140 4.37 13.40 13.26
C LYS A 140 3.05 12.64 13.42
N LYS A 141 2.86 11.52 12.70
CA LYS A 141 1.59 10.79 12.59
C LYS A 141 1.79 9.27 12.70
N LYS A 142 2.55 8.81 13.69
CA LYS A 142 2.91 7.38 13.87
C LYS A 142 1.72 6.43 13.84
N VAL A 143 0.66 6.77 14.59
CA VAL A 143 -0.58 5.98 14.67
C VAL A 143 -1.26 5.85 13.30
N PHE A 144 -1.34 6.95 12.55
CA PHE A 144 -1.89 6.92 11.19
C PHE A 144 -1.09 5.97 10.29
N PHE A 145 0.25 6.02 10.35
CA PHE A 145 1.08 5.13 9.55
C PHE A 145 0.99 3.67 10.01
N ALA A 146 0.77 3.40 11.30
CA ALA A 146 0.49 2.05 11.76
C ALA A 146 -0.80 1.49 11.16
N HIS A 147 -1.89 2.27 11.15
CA HIS A 147 -3.12 1.88 10.47
C HIS A 147 -2.94 1.78 8.95
N LEU A 148 -2.18 2.69 8.33
CA LEU A 148 -1.91 2.65 6.89
C LEU A 148 -1.23 1.34 6.50
N LEU A 149 -0.16 0.95 7.19
CA LEU A 149 0.55 -0.30 6.89
C LEU A 149 -0.34 -1.52 7.13
N SER A 150 -1.13 -1.51 8.20
CA SER A 150 -2.09 -2.58 8.48
C SER A 150 -3.15 -2.69 7.38
N ALA A 151 -3.72 -1.57 6.94
CA ALA A 151 -4.71 -1.53 5.87
C ALA A 151 -4.12 -1.93 4.50
N ILE A 152 -2.88 -1.55 4.19
CA ILE A 152 -2.18 -2.01 2.98
C ILE A 152 -2.06 -3.54 3.00
N LYS A 153 -1.69 -4.13 4.13
CA LYS A 153 -1.59 -5.60 4.25
C LYS A 153 -2.96 -6.28 4.19
N TRP A 154 -3.97 -5.67 4.81
CA TRP A 154 -5.32 -6.22 4.87
C TRP A 154 -6.05 -6.20 3.51
N HIS A 155 -5.99 -5.09 2.77
CA HIS A 155 -6.76 -4.95 1.51
C HIS A 155 -6.00 -5.40 0.26
N ILE A 156 -4.66 -5.49 0.32
CA ILE A 156 -3.82 -5.97 -0.77
C ILE A 156 -3.19 -7.26 -0.28
N ASP A 157 -3.76 -8.42 -0.62
CA ASP A 157 -3.44 -9.68 0.04
C ASP A 157 -3.18 -10.85 -0.91
N GLU A 158 -2.38 -11.80 -0.44
CA GLU A 158 -2.08 -13.03 -1.19
C GLU A 158 -3.31 -13.94 -1.14
N ASN A 159 -3.99 -14.10 -2.27
CA ASN A 159 -5.17 -14.94 -2.34
C ASN A 159 -5.44 -15.43 -3.76
N GLU A 160 -6.17 -16.53 -3.87
CA GLU A 160 -6.60 -17.09 -5.14
C GLU A 160 -8.03 -16.66 -5.49
N THR A 161 -8.17 -16.08 -6.69
CA THR A 161 -9.39 -15.41 -7.15
C THR A 161 -10.63 -16.30 -7.15
N LEU A 162 -10.57 -17.49 -7.75
CA LEU A 162 -11.76 -18.29 -8.01
C LEU A 162 -12.40 -18.75 -6.70
N SER A 163 -11.59 -19.19 -5.74
CA SER A 163 -12.05 -19.55 -4.41
C SER A 163 -12.43 -18.33 -3.58
N ALA A 164 -11.67 -17.23 -3.62
CA ALA A 164 -11.95 -16.03 -2.82
C ALA A 164 -13.31 -15.39 -3.14
N LEU A 165 -13.76 -15.47 -4.40
CA LEU A 165 -15.04 -14.94 -4.87
C LEU A 165 -16.18 -15.97 -4.86
N SER A 166 -15.91 -17.17 -4.34
CA SER A 166 -16.90 -18.25 -4.29
C SER A 166 -17.49 -18.39 -2.91
N ARG A 167 -18.69 -18.99 -2.85
CA ARG A 167 -19.28 -19.42 -1.59
C ARG A 167 -18.53 -20.63 -1.03
N PRO A 168 -18.51 -20.85 0.30
CA PRO A 168 -17.77 -21.95 0.93
C PRO A 168 -18.06 -23.32 0.33
N GLU A 169 -19.31 -23.59 -0.06
CA GLU A 169 -19.73 -24.88 -0.62
C GLU A 169 -19.14 -25.16 -2.01
N THR A 170 -18.80 -24.09 -2.74
CA THR A 170 -18.31 -24.16 -4.12
C THR A 170 -16.84 -23.81 -4.26
N ALA A 171 -16.23 -23.20 -3.24
CA ALA A 171 -14.88 -22.65 -3.28
C ALA A 171 -13.83 -23.68 -3.71
N ARG A 172 -13.86 -24.89 -3.15
CA ARG A 172 -12.92 -25.97 -3.52
C ARG A 172 -13.08 -26.40 -4.98
N ALA A 173 -14.32 -26.57 -5.44
CA ALA A 173 -14.59 -26.95 -6.82
C ALA A 173 -14.12 -25.88 -7.81
N ARG A 174 -14.26 -24.61 -7.44
CA ARG A 174 -13.84 -23.44 -8.23
C ARG A 174 -12.32 -23.32 -8.28
N ALA A 175 -11.64 -23.48 -7.13
CA ALA A 175 -10.19 -23.52 -7.06
C ALA A 175 -9.60 -24.62 -7.98
N ASN A 176 -10.26 -25.80 -8.00
CA ASN A 176 -9.84 -26.96 -8.80
C ASN A 176 -9.94 -26.77 -10.32
N LEU A 177 -10.52 -25.66 -10.81
CA LEU A 177 -10.51 -25.33 -12.24
C LEU A 177 -9.11 -24.97 -12.74
N THR A 178 -8.18 -24.64 -11.84
CA THR A 178 -6.78 -24.39 -12.17
C THR A 178 -5.85 -25.21 -11.28
N LYS A 179 -4.65 -25.54 -11.78
CA LYS A 179 -3.64 -26.24 -10.98
C LYS A 179 -3.17 -25.39 -9.79
N SER A 180 -2.96 -24.09 -10.03
CA SER A 180 -2.52 -23.15 -9.01
C SER A 180 -3.59 -22.96 -7.93
N GLY A 181 -4.87 -22.87 -8.30
CA GLY A 181 -5.97 -22.79 -7.34
C GLY A 181 -6.17 -24.07 -6.54
N ALA A 182 -6.09 -25.25 -7.17
CA ALA A 182 -6.11 -26.51 -6.45
C ALA A 182 -5.00 -26.58 -5.38
N LYS A 183 -3.78 -26.16 -5.76
CA LYS A 183 -2.63 -26.09 -4.84
C LYS A 183 -2.89 -25.08 -3.72
N TRP A 184 -3.29 -23.85 -4.03
CA TRP A 184 -3.63 -22.82 -3.05
C TRP A 184 -4.64 -23.31 -2.02
N CYS A 185 -5.79 -23.82 -2.48
CA CYS A 185 -6.86 -24.28 -1.61
C CYS A 185 -6.43 -25.47 -0.73
N SER A 186 -5.49 -26.30 -1.19
CA SER A 186 -4.93 -27.38 -0.37
C SER A 186 -4.02 -26.88 0.76
N GLN A 187 -3.33 -25.76 0.57
CA GLN A 187 -2.36 -25.21 1.52
C GLN A 187 -3.00 -24.21 2.49
N ASN A 188 -3.88 -23.35 1.97
CA ASN A 188 -4.42 -22.19 2.68
C ASN A 188 -5.92 -22.30 2.99
N GLY A 189 -6.60 -23.31 2.45
CA GLY A 189 -8.05 -23.43 2.54
C GLY A 189 -8.79 -22.40 1.67
N HIS A 190 -10.07 -22.19 1.97
CA HIS A 190 -10.87 -21.14 1.36
C HIS A 190 -10.73 -19.86 2.18
N GLN A 191 -10.27 -18.78 1.54
CA GLN A 191 -10.13 -17.45 2.13
C GLN A 191 -11.09 -16.52 1.39
N SER A 192 -12.34 -16.41 1.85
CA SER A 192 -13.35 -15.57 1.21
C SER A 192 -13.01 -14.09 1.35
N LEU A 193 -13.21 -13.32 0.28
CA LEU A 193 -13.18 -11.86 0.37
C LEU A 193 -14.48 -11.33 0.99
N ASP A 194 -14.31 -10.40 1.93
CA ASP A 194 -15.40 -9.64 2.54
C ASP A 194 -15.06 -8.15 2.40
N PHE A 195 -15.72 -7.50 1.44
CA PHE A 195 -15.50 -6.08 1.15
C PHE A 195 -16.03 -5.15 2.25
N ASP A 196 -16.92 -5.64 3.11
CA ASP A 196 -17.46 -4.90 4.25
C ASP A 196 -16.52 -5.02 5.45
N LEU A 197 -15.75 -6.10 5.57
CA LEU A 197 -14.72 -6.27 6.60
C LEU A 197 -13.42 -5.55 6.23
N THR A 198 -13.50 -4.24 6.04
CA THR A 198 -12.31 -3.38 5.88
C THR A 198 -11.44 -3.40 7.14
N TRP A 199 -10.16 -3.01 7.01
CA TRP A 199 -9.28 -2.83 8.16
C TRP A 199 -9.87 -1.89 9.21
N ALA A 200 -10.52 -0.80 8.78
CA ALA A 200 -11.15 0.15 9.69
C ALA A 200 -12.29 -0.50 10.49
N ASN A 201 -13.17 -1.25 9.80
CA ASN A 201 -14.28 -1.95 10.44
C ASN A 201 -13.79 -3.06 11.39
N PHE A 202 -12.79 -3.83 10.96
CA PHE A 202 -12.16 -4.85 11.79
C PHE A 202 -11.53 -4.24 13.04
N TYR A 203 -10.71 -3.20 12.89
CA TYR A 203 -10.07 -2.53 14.03
C TYR A 203 -11.11 -1.97 15.00
N GLN A 204 -12.17 -1.32 14.50
CA GLN A 204 -13.26 -0.82 15.33
C GLN A 204 -13.99 -1.93 16.10
N SER A 205 -14.18 -3.11 15.48
CA SER A 205 -14.78 -4.27 16.17
C SER A 205 -13.90 -4.79 17.32
N CYS A 206 -12.56 -4.75 17.14
CA CYS A 206 -11.62 -5.09 18.18
C CYS A 206 -11.63 -4.07 19.32
N GLU A 207 -11.72 -2.77 19.01
CA GLU A 207 -11.86 -1.72 20.01
C GLU A 207 -13.13 -1.87 20.86
N ALA A 208 -14.26 -2.17 20.21
CA ALA A 208 -15.52 -2.46 20.91
C ALA A 208 -15.39 -3.65 21.87
N SER A 209 -14.55 -4.63 21.50
CA SER A 209 -14.23 -5.81 22.30
C SER A 209 -13.06 -5.59 23.28
N LYS A 210 -12.51 -4.37 23.38
CA LYS A 210 -11.34 -4.01 24.21
C LYS A 210 -10.09 -4.85 23.89
N THR A 211 -9.90 -5.18 22.62
CA THR A 211 -8.74 -5.90 22.10
C THR A 211 -7.96 -5.04 21.11
N ILE A 212 -6.68 -5.33 20.94
CA ILE A 212 -5.83 -4.66 19.95
C ILE A 212 -5.43 -5.70 18.90
N PRO A 213 -5.66 -5.44 17.60
CA PRO A 213 -5.21 -6.34 16.55
C PRO A 213 -3.69 -6.52 16.54
N LEU A 214 -3.23 -7.77 16.42
CA LEU A 214 -1.81 -8.08 16.33
C LEU A 214 -1.13 -7.35 15.16
N GLU A 215 -1.81 -7.20 14.03
CA GLU A 215 -1.29 -6.49 12.86
C GLU A 215 -1.02 -5.00 13.17
N TYR A 216 -1.89 -4.36 13.96
CA TYR A 216 -1.67 -2.99 14.43
C TYR A 216 -0.47 -2.92 15.37
N GLU A 217 -0.38 -3.83 16.34
CA GLU A 217 0.76 -3.90 17.28
C GLU A 217 2.10 -4.14 16.56
N ARG A 218 2.10 -4.95 15.51
CA ARG A 218 3.29 -5.14 14.67
C ARG A 218 3.61 -3.88 13.88
N SER A 219 2.60 -3.27 13.24
CA SER A 219 2.77 -2.05 12.45
C SER A 219 3.29 -0.86 13.27
N ILE A 220 2.77 -0.64 14.48
CA ILE A 220 3.25 0.47 15.33
C ILE A 220 4.70 0.22 15.80
N ARG A 221 5.04 -1.02 16.19
CA ARG A 221 6.42 -1.38 16.56
C ARG A 221 7.39 -1.24 15.40
N PHE A 222 6.95 -1.55 14.18
CA PHE A 222 7.75 -1.32 12.97
C PHE A 222 8.04 0.17 12.78
N ILE A 223 7.01 1.02 12.86
CA ILE A 223 7.15 2.49 12.75
C ILE A 223 8.08 3.06 13.83
N GLU A 224 7.99 2.58 15.08
CA GLU A 224 8.88 3.02 16.15
C GLU A 224 10.33 2.57 15.91
N SER A 225 10.52 1.35 15.41
CA SER A 225 11.83 0.79 15.09
C SER A 225 12.51 1.55 13.95
N ILE A 226 11.76 1.92 12.90
CA ILE A 226 12.30 2.65 11.75
C ILE A 226 12.68 4.10 12.14
N ILE A 227 11.87 4.78 12.95
CA ILE A 227 12.15 6.14 13.45
C ILE A 227 13.39 6.14 14.37
N SER A 228 13.48 5.16 15.27
CA SER A 228 14.62 5.08 16.19
C SER A 228 15.93 4.74 15.49
N GLY A 229 15.87 4.12 14.31
CA GLY A 229 17.02 3.61 13.57
C GLY A 229 17.50 2.23 14.07
N LYS A 230 16.68 1.54 14.89
CA LYS A 230 16.98 0.22 15.45
C LYS A 230 16.12 -0.86 14.78
N LEU A 231 16.13 -0.89 13.45
CA LEU A 231 15.32 -1.85 12.70
C LEU A 231 15.99 -3.24 12.70
N ARG A 232 15.35 -4.22 13.35
CA ARG A 232 15.73 -5.64 13.32
C ARG A 232 14.48 -6.51 13.25
N GLY A 233 14.47 -7.53 12.40
CA GLY A 233 13.28 -8.36 12.11
C GLY A 233 12.31 -7.68 11.14
N PHE A 234 11.02 -7.99 11.24
CA PHE A 234 9.92 -7.45 10.41
C PHE A 234 9.97 -7.91 8.95
N GLU A 235 10.24 -9.19 8.72
CA GLU A 235 10.25 -9.84 7.40
C GLU A 235 8.90 -9.71 6.68
N ASP A 236 7.81 -9.56 7.43
CA ASP A 236 6.46 -9.28 6.92
C ASP A 236 6.22 -7.81 6.53
N PHE A 237 7.23 -6.94 6.66
CA PHE A 237 7.21 -5.53 6.27
C PHE A 237 8.28 -5.19 5.22
N GLU A 238 8.82 -6.17 4.50
CA GLU A 238 9.80 -5.90 3.42
C GLU A 238 9.29 -4.88 2.41
N PHE A 239 7.98 -4.91 2.09
CA PHE A 239 7.36 -3.92 1.21
C PHE A 239 7.55 -2.47 1.71
N ALA A 240 7.54 -2.27 3.02
CA ALA A 240 7.69 -0.97 3.65
C ALA A 240 9.16 -0.58 3.84
N LYS A 241 10.03 -1.55 4.15
CA LYS A 241 11.49 -1.35 4.23
C LYS A 241 12.09 -0.92 2.89
N ALA A 242 11.58 -1.49 1.79
CA ALA A 242 12.02 -1.15 0.45
C ALA A 242 11.72 0.30 0.04
N VAL A 243 10.75 0.95 0.72
CA VAL A 243 10.18 2.23 0.31
C VAL A 243 10.53 3.35 1.28
N ILE A 244 10.39 3.13 2.58
CA ILE A 244 10.54 4.20 3.58
C ILE A 244 12.01 4.57 3.77
N GLN A 245 12.34 5.84 3.53
CA GLN A 245 13.70 6.35 3.69
C GLN A 245 13.81 7.24 4.93
N ILE A 246 14.44 6.70 5.99
CA ILE A 246 14.74 7.45 7.21
C ILE A 246 16.15 8.01 7.16
N ASN A 247 16.33 9.15 6.49
CA ASN A 247 17.50 10.00 6.69
C ASN A 247 17.17 10.99 7.81
N LYS A 248 17.75 10.80 9.01
CA LYS A 248 17.61 11.81 10.09
C LYS A 248 18.20 13.14 9.57
N PRO A 249 17.55 14.29 9.79
CA PRO A 249 18.14 15.58 9.42
C PRO A 249 19.53 15.69 10.05
N GLN A 250 20.55 16.00 9.23
CA GLN A 250 21.87 16.31 9.77
C GLN A 250 21.73 17.54 10.67
N ASP A 251 22.13 17.40 11.94
CA ASP A 251 22.24 18.50 12.88
C ASP A 251 23.28 19.48 12.31
N THR A 252 22.83 20.62 11.77
CA THR A 252 23.70 21.61 11.12
C THR A 252 24.46 22.49 12.12
N THR A 253 24.50 22.10 13.40
CA THR A 253 25.26 22.82 14.44
C THR A 253 26.69 22.30 14.59
N ARG A 254 27.48 22.28 13.50
CA ARG A 254 28.95 22.23 13.64
C ARG A 254 29.44 23.60 14.11
N LYS A 255 29.65 23.74 15.43
CA LYS A 255 30.42 24.84 16.03
C LYS A 255 31.77 24.98 15.29
N PRO A 256 32.21 26.20 14.93
CA PRO A 256 33.51 26.38 14.31
C PRO A 256 34.60 25.95 15.29
N SER A 257 35.44 25.01 14.86
CA SER A 257 36.64 24.61 15.61
C SER A 257 37.56 25.81 15.76
N ARG A 258 37.85 26.20 17.00
CA ARG A 258 38.89 27.18 17.33
C ARG A 258 40.19 26.74 16.66
N SER A 259 40.72 27.59 15.78
CA SER A 259 42.11 27.50 15.32
C SER A 259 43.03 27.67 16.53
N LEU A 260 43.82 26.65 16.81
CA LEU A 260 44.97 26.78 17.69
C LEU A 260 46.05 27.55 16.93
N SER A 261 46.31 28.77 17.38
CA SER A 261 47.52 29.52 17.08
C SER A 261 48.72 28.74 17.65
N VAL A 262 49.65 28.35 16.79
CA VAL A 262 51.00 27.97 17.23
C VAL A 262 51.94 29.02 16.67
N GLY A 263 52.39 29.91 17.54
CA GLY A 263 53.58 30.73 17.33
C GLY A 263 54.70 30.19 18.22
N ALA A 264 55.84 29.91 17.60
CA ALA A 264 57.22 30.07 18.06
C ALA A 264 58.13 29.59 16.93
#